data_AF-A0A3G6YL24-F1
#
_entry.id   AF-A0A3G6YL24-F1
#
_cell.length_a   1.000
_cell.length_b   1.000
_cell.length_c   1.000
_cell.angle_alpha   90.00
_cell.angle_beta   90.00
_cell.angle_gamma   90.00
#
_symmetry.space_group_name_H-M   'P 1'
#
loop_
_entity.id
_entity.type
_entity.pdbx_description
1 polymer ?
#
loop_
_entity_poly.entity_id
_entity_poly.type
_entity_poly.pdbx_seq_one_letter_code
_entity_poly.pdbx_strand_id
1 'polypeptide(L)'
;MKILLKVLLSLLFCFALNVYASDANNLVEVMPPNLHWKQIPKINISDQELQGYDREVIVGFLANEKGKVVDTTIVKSSGIESLDKKKLKSHEEC
;
A
#
# COMPACT_ATOMS: atom_id res chain seq x y z
N MET A 1 29.68 -10.35 35.86
CA MET A 1 28.36 -9.90 35.34
C MET A 1 28.38 -8.61 34.51
N LYS A 2 29.48 -7.84 34.43
CA LYS A 2 29.54 -6.58 33.66
C LYS A 2 29.60 -6.76 32.13
N ILE A 3 30.15 -7.89 31.67
CA ILE A 3 30.29 -8.20 30.23
C ILE A 3 28.95 -8.61 29.62
N LEU A 4 28.17 -9.44 30.35
CA LEU A 4 26.83 -9.86 29.93
C LEU A 4 25.89 -8.65 29.76
N LEU A 5 25.97 -7.66 30.66
CA LEU A 5 25.17 -6.44 30.60
C LEU A 5 25.52 -5.57 29.38
N LYS A 6 26.80 -5.50 29.00
CA LYS A 6 27.25 -4.75 27.81
C LYS A 6 26.83 -5.43 26.51
N VAL A 7 26.84 -6.77 26.47
CA VAL A 7 26.34 -7.54 25.32
C VAL A 7 24.83 -7.35 25.15
N LEU A 8 24.07 -7.38 26.26
CA LEU A 8 22.62 -7.13 26.24
C LEU A 8 22.28 -5.70 25.79
N LEU A 9 23.07 -4.70 26.23
CA LEU A 9 22.87 -3.30 25.86
C LEU A 9 23.22 -3.02 24.39
N SER A 10 24.21 -3.74 23.84
CA SER A 10 24.59 -3.70 22.42
C SER A 10 23.50 -4.27 21.50
N LEU A 11 22.89 -5.38 21.91
CA LEU A 11 21.78 -6.03 21.17
C LEU A 11 20.51 -5.15 21.10
N LEU A 12 20.27 -4.31 22.11
CA LEU A 12 19.14 -3.37 22.12
C LEU A 12 19.31 -2.21 21.12
N PHE A 13 20.53 -1.87 20.70
CA PHE A 13 20.78 -0.75 19.80
C PHE A 13 20.62 -1.12 18.31
N CYS A 14 20.62 -2.41 17.97
CA CYS A 14 20.43 -2.89 16.60
C CYS A 14 18.96 -2.94 16.13
N PHE A 15 18.00 -2.63 17.02
CA PHE A 15 16.57 -2.54 16.70
C PHE A 15 16.10 -1.09 16.47
N ALA A 16 17.01 -0.17 16.12
CA ALA A 16 16.59 1.10 15.54
C ALA A 16 16.09 0.82 14.11
N LEU A 17 14.79 0.51 14.04
CA LEU A 17 14.03 0.22 12.85
C LEU A 17 14.24 1.34 11.82
N ASN A 18 14.76 0.97 10.64
CA ASN A 18 14.59 1.79 9.44
C ASN A 18 13.10 1.77 9.07
N VAL A 19 12.29 2.60 9.73
CA VAL A 19 10.92 2.90 9.30
C VAL A 19 11.05 3.81 8.09
N TYR A 20 11.07 3.23 6.91
CA TYR A 20 11.08 3.97 5.67
C TYR A 20 9.62 4.25 5.29
N ALA A 21 9.03 5.28 5.89
CA ALA A 21 7.70 5.73 5.48
C ALA A 21 7.79 6.16 4.00
N SER A 22 7.30 5.31 3.10
CA SER A 22 7.09 5.69 1.70
C SER A 22 6.05 6.81 1.68
N ASP A 23 6.41 7.96 1.11
CA ASP A 23 5.53 9.12 1.01
C ASP A 23 4.22 8.70 0.33
N ALA A 24 3.10 8.81 1.06
CA ALA A 24 1.76 8.43 0.61
C ALA A 24 1.31 9.20 -0.66
N ASN A 25 2.04 10.25 -1.05
CA ASN A 25 1.80 10.98 -2.29
C ASN A 25 2.45 10.34 -3.53
N ASN A 26 3.30 9.31 -3.39
CA ASN A 26 3.87 8.55 -4.50
C ASN A 26 2.95 7.41 -4.96
N LEU A 27 1.73 7.76 -5.39
CA LEU A 27 0.99 6.85 -6.26
C LEU A 27 1.74 6.83 -7.60
N VAL A 28 2.50 5.76 -7.86
CA VAL A 28 3.10 5.54 -9.18
C VAL A 28 1.97 5.17 -10.13
N GLU A 29 1.52 6.16 -10.90
CA GLU A 29 0.53 5.98 -11.95
C GLU A 29 1.17 5.23 -13.12
N VAL A 30 1.06 3.89 -13.12
CA VAL A 30 1.46 3.06 -14.25
C VAL A 30 0.28 2.99 -15.23
N MET A 31 0.02 4.07 -15.97
CA MET A 31 -1.01 4.10 -17.01
C MET A 31 -0.43 4.45 -18.39
N PRO A 32 -1.09 4.00 -19.48
CA PRO A 32 -0.80 4.48 -20.82
C PRO A 32 -0.89 6.01 -20.91
N PRO A 33 -0.07 6.68 -21.75
CA PRO A 33 0.08 8.14 -21.76
C PRO A 33 -1.20 8.95 -22.07
N ASN A 34 -2.24 8.31 -22.60
CA ASN A 34 -3.53 8.97 -22.92
C ASN A 34 -4.68 8.48 -22.02
N LEU A 35 -4.39 7.71 -20.97
CA LEU A 35 -5.35 7.27 -19.98
C LEU A 35 -5.02 7.96 -18.67
N HIS A 36 -5.99 8.68 -18.12
CA HIS A 36 -5.86 9.38 -16.84
C HIS A 36 -7.11 9.15 -16.03
N TRP A 37 -6.99 9.22 -14.71
CA TRP A 37 -8.15 9.22 -13.84
C TRP A 37 -8.80 10.61 -13.85
N LYS A 38 -10.07 10.71 -14.22
CA LYS A 38 -10.90 11.88 -13.88
C LYS A 38 -10.96 12.08 -12.37
N GLN A 39 -11.01 11.00 -11.61
CA GLN A 39 -10.87 11.01 -10.16
C GLN A 39 -10.08 9.80 -9.66
N ILE A 40 -8.94 10.06 -9.01
CA ILE A 40 -8.09 9.03 -8.42
C ILE A 40 -8.90 8.25 -7.36
N PRO A 41 -8.95 6.90 -7.45
CA PRO A 41 -9.60 6.07 -6.45
C PRO A 41 -8.99 6.29 -5.06
N LYS A 42 -9.84 6.49 -4.05
CA LYS A 42 -9.39 6.66 -2.67
C LYS A 42 -9.61 5.37 -1.88
N ILE A 43 -8.63 4.99 -1.08
CA ILE A 43 -8.74 3.96 -0.07
C ILE A 43 -8.48 4.56 1.31
N ASN A 44 -9.20 4.10 2.32
CA ASN A 44 -8.91 4.45 3.70
C ASN A 44 -8.31 3.22 4.36
N ILE A 45 -7.11 3.31 4.92
CA ILE A 45 -6.41 2.21 5.61
C ILE A 45 -5.89 2.78 6.92
N SER A 46 -6.17 2.09 8.03
CA SER A 46 -5.62 2.45 9.33
C SER A 46 -4.30 1.71 9.60
N ASP A 47 -3.43 2.29 10.43
CA ASP A 47 -2.16 1.67 10.82
C ASP A 47 -2.33 0.30 11.48
N GLN A 48 -3.45 0.11 12.20
CA GLN A 48 -3.79 -1.18 12.80
C GLN A 48 -3.99 -2.27 11.73
N GLU A 49 -4.57 -1.91 10.59
CA GLU A 49 -4.78 -2.86 9.47
C GLU A 49 -3.47 -3.21 8.76
N LEU A 50 -2.46 -2.34 8.80
CA LEU A 50 -1.12 -2.58 8.23
C LEU A 50 -0.27 -3.54 9.08
N GLN A 51 -0.68 -3.77 10.34
CA GLN A 51 0.02 -4.62 11.30
C GLN A 51 1.48 -4.21 11.55
N GLY A 52 1.78 -2.91 11.44
CA GLY A 52 3.11 -2.35 11.72
C GLY A 52 4.13 -2.49 10.59
N TYR A 53 3.71 -2.86 9.37
CA TYR A 53 4.60 -2.98 8.21
C TYR A 53 4.04 -2.21 7.01
N ASP A 54 4.93 -1.61 6.23
CA ASP A 54 4.59 -1.01 4.95
C ASP A 54 4.11 -2.08 3.96
N ARG A 55 3.15 -1.68 3.12
CA ARG A 55 2.49 -2.58 2.17
C ARG A 55 2.49 -1.95 0.79
N GLU A 56 2.66 -2.78 -0.22
CA GLU A 56 2.54 -2.39 -1.62
C GLU A 56 1.49 -3.29 -2.29
N VAL A 57 0.52 -2.66 -2.94
CA VAL A 57 -0.57 -3.33 -3.64
C VAL A 57 -0.64 -2.78 -5.05
N ILE A 58 -0.75 -3.67 -6.04
CA ILE A 58 -1.00 -3.28 -7.43
C ILE A 58 -2.38 -3.79 -7.80
N VAL A 59 -3.26 -2.86 -8.17
CA VAL A 59 -4.63 -3.15 -8.59
C VAL A 59 -4.76 -2.86 -10.08
N GLY A 60 -5.20 -3.87 -10.83
CA GLY A 60 -5.56 -3.72 -12.24
C GLY A 60 -7.05 -3.37 -12.36
N PHE A 61 -7.36 -2.43 -13.24
CA PHE A 61 -8.73 -2.02 -13.54
C PHE A 61 -9.05 -2.31 -15.00
N LEU A 62 -10.22 -2.90 -15.23
CA LEU A 62 -10.82 -2.96 -16.56
C LEU A 62 -11.92 -1.90 -16.64
N ALA A 63 -11.81 -1.00 -17.62
CA ALA A 63 -12.85 -0.02 -17.92
C ALA A 63 -13.51 -0.34 -19.27
N ASN A 64 -14.80 -0.07 -19.39
CA ASN A 64 -15.51 -0.15 -20.67
C ASN A 64 -15.22 1.08 -21.56
N GLU A 65 -15.80 1.14 -22.77
CA GLU A 65 -15.57 2.24 -23.72
C GLU A 65 -16.04 3.62 -23.22
N LYS A 66 -16.81 3.68 -22.14
CA LYS A 66 -17.27 4.92 -21.50
C LYS A 66 -16.39 5.36 -20.32
N GLY A 67 -15.30 4.66 -20.06
CA GLY A 67 -14.43 4.93 -18.90
C GLY A 67 -14.99 4.40 -17.58
N LYS A 68 -16.05 3.60 -17.57
CA LYS A 68 -16.56 3.01 -16.32
C LYS A 68 -15.76 1.76 -15.97
N VAL A 69 -15.22 1.70 -14.76
CA VAL A 69 -14.60 0.47 -14.20
C VAL A 69 -15.66 -0.62 -14.10
N VAL A 70 -15.42 -1.75 -14.77
CA VAL A 70 -16.31 -2.92 -14.81
C VAL A 70 -15.71 -4.13 -14.08
N ASP A 71 -14.39 -4.17 -13.89
CA ASP A 71 -13.72 -5.23 -13.14
C ASP A 71 -12.44 -4.70 -12.46
N THR A 72 -12.04 -5.40 -11.39
CA THR A 72 -10.84 -5.10 -10.60
C THR A 72 -10.12 -6.38 -10.22
N THR A 73 -8.80 -6.42 -10.43
CA THR A 73 -7.97 -7.58 -10.08
C THR A 73 -6.79 -7.15 -9.21
N ILE A 74 -6.48 -7.92 -8.17
CA ILE A 74 -5.25 -7.76 -7.39
C ILE A 74 -4.10 -8.40 -8.17
N VAL A 75 -3.22 -7.57 -8.74
CA VAL A 75 -2.02 -8.01 -9.47
C VAL A 75 -0.88 -8.29 -8.50
N LYS A 76 -0.77 -7.48 -7.44
CA LYS A 76 0.17 -7.68 -6.32
C LYS A 76 -0.59 -7.52 -5.00
N SER A 77 -0.57 -8.56 -4.17
CA SER A 77 -1.22 -8.60 -2.86
C SER A 77 -0.41 -7.84 -1.80
N SER A 78 -1.11 -7.25 -0.83
CA SER A 78 -0.49 -6.67 0.39
C SER A 78 0.08 -7.73 1.35
N GLY A 79 -0.28 -9.00 1.15
CA GLY A 79 -0.06 -10.08 2.11
C GLY A 79 -1.13 -10.15 3.22
N ILE A 80 -2.16 -9.30 3.18
CA ILE A 80 -3.30 -9.32 4.11
C ILE A 80 -4.61 -9.33 3.30
N GLU A 81 -5.35 -10.44 3.36
CA GLU A 81 -6.57 -10.63 2.57
C GLU A 81 -7.65 -9.57 2.84
N SER A 82 -7.79 -9.10 4.08
CA SER A 82 -8.77 -8.07 4.44
C SER A 82 -8.43 -6.70 3.82
N LEU A 83 -7.15 -6.39 3.63
CA LEU A 83 -6.71 -5.19 2.92
C LEU A 83 -6.97 -5.32 1.42
N ASP A 84 -6.64 -6.48 0.84
CA ASP A 84 -6.79 -6.74 -0.60
C ASP A 84 -8.27 -6.73 -1.04
N LYS A 85 -9.19 -7.13 -0.15
CA LYS A 85 -10.64 -7.11 -0.39
C LYS A 85 -11.29 -5.75 -0.11
N LYS A 86 -10.52 -4.77 0.36
CA LYS A 86 -11.07 -3.47 0.72
C LYS A 86 -11.49 -2.73 -0.54
N LYS A 87 -12.73 -2.24 -0.53
CA LYS A 87 -13.28 -1.54 -1.69
C LYS A 87 -12.62 -0.17 -1.84
N LEU A 88 -12.11 0.08 -3.04
CA LEU A 88 -11.72 1.41 -3.46
C LEU A 88 -12.98 2.26 -3.65
N LYS A 89 -12.97 3.49 -3.11
CA LYS A 89 -13.97 4.49 -3.46
C LYS A 89 -13.51 5.15 -4.76
N SER A 90 -14.02 4.68 -5.89
CA SER A 90 -14.07 5.43 -7.13
C SER A 90 -15.50 5.92 -7.34
N HIS A 91 -15.65 7.19 -7.75
CA HIS A 91 -16.87 7.60 -8.43
C HIS A 91 -16.75 7.01 -9.85
N GLU A 92 -17.82 6.41 -10.37
CA GLU A 92 -17.79 5.43 -11.48
C GLU A 92 -17.36 5.95 -12.88
N GLU A 93 -16.54 6.99 -12.97
CA GLU A 93 -16.10 7.60 -14.23
C GLU A 93 -14.58 7.84 -14.20
N CYS A 94 -13.82 7.06 -14.98
CA CYS A 94 -12.45 7.41 -15.37
C CYS A 94 -12.42 8.62 -16.30
#